data_AF-T1F582-F1
#
_entry.id   AF-T1F582-F1
#
_cell.length_a   1.000
_cell.length_b   1.000
_cell.length_c   1.000
_cell.angle_alpha   90.00
_cell.angle_beta   90.00
_cell.angle_gamma   90.00
#
_symmetry.space_group_name_H-M   'P 1'
#
loop_
_entity.id
_entity.type
_entity.pdbx_description
1 polymer ?
#
loop_
_entity_poly.entity_id
_entity_poly.type
_entity_poly.pdbx_seq_one_letter_code
_entity_poly.pdbx_strand_id
1 'polypeptide(L)'
;MTRAAQLICDQDSRNKHHAQDLDGKVQQLHNMSSNIGLFPNIENYDNTITVPVTWMKYTQENIGRSQREREASLRLRGEMDALMRQCNTEMNAHNNTANAALQTRVQELQDAKNKMQAHLQKTLSEIKEMDRVIMMLRKAICDKELPLKVAQTRLEERTRRIDVELCNDPSMQGSALENDIATKERSIEIDNRSCLGLRKTNTYSTKLPMVA
;
A
#
# COMPACT_ATOMS: atom_id res chain seq x y z
N MET A 1 -15.33 40.49 16.16
CA MET A 1 -15.90 41.44 17.14
C MET A 1 -16.91 40.68 17.98
N THR A 2 -16.80 40.69 19.29
CA THR A 2 -17.79 40.06 20.17
C THR A 2 -19.13 40.79 20.09
N ARG A 3 -20.22 40.02 20.20
CA ARG A 3 -21.58 40.57 20.22
C ARG A 3 -21.76 41.61 21.35
N ALA A 4 -21.09 41.41 22.48
CA ALA A 4 -21.11 42.36 23.59
C ALA A 4 -20.50 43.72 23.22
N ALA A 5 -19.32 43.75 22.59
CA ALA A 5 -18.69 44.99 22.15
C ALA A 5 -19.53 45.74 21.11
N GLN A 6 -20.13 45.00 20.17
CA GLN A 6 -21.06 45.57 19.17
C GLN A 6 -22.27 46.21 19.85
N LEU A 7 -22.94 45.50 20.76
CA LEU A 7 -24.13 46.00 21.47
C LEU A 7 -23.83 47.26 22.28
N ILE A 8 -22.67 47.33 22.93
CA ILE A 8 -22.25 48.51 23.69
C ILE A 8 -22.05 49.72 22.77
N CYS A 9 -21.36 49.54 21.64
CA CYS A 9 -21.20 50.61 20.65
C CYS A 9 -22.54 51.06 20.04
N ASP A 10 -23.44 50.11 19.74
CA ASP A 10 -24.76 50.41 19.19
C ASP A 10 -25.61 51.18 20.21
N GLN A 11 -25.57 50.80 21.48
CA GLN A 11 -26.29 51.51 22.54
C GLN A 11 -25.76 52.93 22.75
N ASP A 12 -24.44 53.08 22.82
CA ASP A 12 -23.78 54.37 22.95
C ASP A 12 -24.12 55.30 21.75
N SER A 13 -24.11 54.74 20.54
CA SER A 13 -24.58 55.43 19.32
C SER A 13 -26.04 55.86 19.44
N ARG A 14 -26.97 54.96 19.81
CA ARG A 14 -28.39 55.29 19.98
C ARG A 14 -28.62 56.40 21.00
N ASN A 15 -27.94 56.36 22.13
CA ASN A 15 -28.05 57.37 23.17
C ASN A 15 -27.60 58.75 22.67
N LYS A 16 -26.52 58.80 21.88
CA LYS A 16 -26.04 60.06 21.28
C LYS A 16 -26.98 60.62 20.23
N HIS A 17 -27.57 59.77 19.39
CA HIS A 17 -28.59 60.22 18.43
C HIS A 17 -29.81 60.78 19.16
N HIS A 18 -30.27 60.12 20.22
CA HIS A 18 -31.35 60.63 21.04
C HIS A 18 -31.05 61.99 21.68
N ALA A 19 -29.83 62.16 22.21
CA ALA A 19 -29.39 63.44 22.76
C ALA A 19 -29.37 64.54 21.68
N GLN A 20 -28.84 64.23 20.49
CA GLN A 20 -28.82 65.15 19.35
C GLN A 20 -30.23 65.55 18.88
N ASP A 21 -31.18 64.61 18.88
CA ASP A 21 -32.57 64.91 18.53
C ASP A 21 -33.22 65.87 19.54
N LEU A 22 -32.90 65.72 20.83
CA LEU A 22 -33.34 66.65 21.87
C LEU A 22 -32.69 68.02 21.68
N ASP A 23 -31.38 68.07 21.48
CA ASP A 23 -30.65 69.33 21.25
C ASP A 23 -31.20 70.07 20.02
N GLY A 24 -31.53 69.34 18.94
CA GLY A 24 -32.15 69.90 17.74
C GLY A 24 -33.54 70.50 18.01
N LYS A 25 -34.35 69.88 18.88
CA LYS A 25 -35.64 70.46 19.32
C LYS A 25 -35.43 71.70 20.19
N VAL A 26 -34.48 71.66 21.12
CA VAL A 26 -34.16 72.78 22.02
C VAL A 26 -33.65 73.99 21.22
N GLN A 27 -32.82 73.75 20.21
CA GLN A 27 -32.31 74.79 19.31
C GLN A 27 -33.42 75.58 18.59
N GLN A 28 -34.58 74.97 18.34
CA GLN A 28 -35.70 75.59 17.63
C GLN A 28 -36.62 76.43 18.54
N LEU A 29 -36.42 76.39 19.87
CA LEU A 29 -37.26 77.14 20.81
C LEU A 29 -37.00 78.64 20.73
N HIS A 30 -38.07 79.43 20.77
CA HIS A 30 -38.05 80.89 20.81
C HIS A 30 -39.18 81.41 21.72
N ASN A 31 -39.18 82.71 22.04
CA ASN A 31 -40.10 83.31 23.02
C ASN A 31 -41.60 83.18 22.69
N MET A 32 -41.94 82.81 21.46
CA MET A 32 -43.32 82.61 21.00
C MET A 32 -43.66 81.14 20.76
N SER A 33 -42.75 80.20 21.07
CA SER A 33 -43.02 78.78 20.93
C SER A 33 -44.08 78.34 21.94
N SER A 34 -45.07 77.57 21.50
CA SER A 34 -46.22 77.17 22.33
C SER A 34 -45.92 76.10 23.38
N ASN A 35 -44.69 75.57 23.39
CA ASN A 35 -44.22 74.47 24.24
C ASN A 35 -43.18 74.92 25.31
N ILE A 36 -43.09 76.22 25.60
CA ILE A 36 -42.25 76.76 26.68
C ILE A 36 -43.08 76.90 27.97
N GLY A 37 -42.47 76.60 29.12
CA GLY A 37 -43.13 76.66 30.43
C GLY A 37 -42.14 76.74 31.58
N LEU A 38 -42.63 77.12 32.76
CA LEU A 38 -41.85 77.10 33.99
C LEU A 38 -41.95 75.70 34.63
N PHE A 39 -40.80 75.09 34.91
CA PHE A 39 -40.71 73.77 35.52
C PHE A 39 -40.06 73.89 36.91
N PRO A 40 -40.68 73.38 37.98
CA PRO A 40 -40.10 73.47 39.32
C PRO A 40 -38.90 72.52 39.50
N ASN A 41 -37.92 72.92 40.32
CA ASN A 41 -36.76 72.12 40.75
C ASN A 41 -35.77 71.70 39.64
N ILE A 42 -35.77 72.34 38.47
CA ILE A 42 -34.81 72.04 37.39
C ILE A 42 -33.38 72.55 37.69
N GLU A 43 -33.30 73.54 38.58
CA GLU A 43 -32.07 74.16 39.07
C GLU A 43 -31.28 73.25 40.02
N ASN A 44 -31.92 72.22 40.60
CA ASN A 44 -31.30 71.23 41.47
C ASN A 44 -30.82 70.04 40.64
N TYR A 45 -29.65 70.18 40.00
CA TYR A 45 -29.04 69.05 39.30
C TYR A 45 -28.36 68.08 40.28
N ASP A 46 -28.50 66.78 40.03
CA ASP A 46 -27.85 65.73 40.82
C ASP A 46 -26.35 65.70 40.51
N ASN A 47 -25.50 65.79 41.53
CA ASN A 47 -24.03 65.70 41.37
C ASN A 47 -23.52 64.32 40.93
N THR A 48 -24.39 63.32 40.82
CA THR A 48 -24.04 61.97 40.30
C THR A 48 -24.14 61.85 38.77
N ILE A 49 -24.59 62.90 38.06
CA ILE A 49 -24.70 62.89 36.60
C ILE A 49 -23.34 62.98 35.91
N THR A 50 -23.26 62.47 34.68
CA THR A 50 -22.04 62.50 33.88
C THR A 50 -21.69 63.90 33.42
N VAL A 51 -20.39 64.25 33.51
CA VAL A 51 -19.82 65.49 32.97
C VAL A 51 -19.17 65.24 31.60
N PRO A 52 -18.96 66.29 30.76
CA PRO A 52 -18.42 66.13 29.40
C PRO A 52 -17.14 65.30 29.32
N VAL A 53 -16.22 65.45 30.27
CA VAL A 53 -14.98 64.65 30.31
C VAL A 53 -15.25 63.16 30.54
N THR A 54 -16.19 62.80 31.42
CA THR A 54 -16.57 61.41 31.68
C THR A 54 -17.37 60.80 30.53
N TRP A 55 -18.22 61.58 29.85
CA TRP A 55 -18.93 61.18 28.65
C TRP A 55 -17.99 60.89 27.47
N MET A 56 -17.02 61.77 27.25
CA MET A 56 -15.99 61.58 26.23
C MET A 56 -15.16 60.33 26.51
N LYS A 57 -14.72 60.15 27.77
CA LYS A 57 -13.96 58.98 28.20
C LYS A 57 -14.73 57.68 27.98
N TYR A 58 -16.02 57.63 28.33
CA TYR A 58 -16.88 56.47 28.08
C TYR A 58 -16.91 56.07 26.60
N THR A 59 -17.09 57.05 25.72
CA THR A 59 -17.06 56.85 24.27
C THR A 59 -15.71 56.33 23.77
N GLN A 60 -14.62 56.95 24.22
CA GLN A 60 -13.26 56.55 23.84
C GLN A 60 -12.95 55.13 24.30
N GLU A 61 -13.37 54.74 25.51
CA GLU A 61 -13.21 53.37 26.01
C GLU A 61 -14.01 52.36 25.19
N ASN A 62 -15.25 52.68 24.79
CA ASN A 62 -16.05 51.81 23.92
C ASN A 62 -15.37 51.60 22.56
N ILE A 63 -14.87 52.68 21.95
CA ILE A 63 -14.13 52.60 20.68
C ILE A 63 -12.86 51.77 20.84
N GLY A 64 -12.06 52.03 21.88
CA GLY A 64 -10.81 51.29 22.14
C GLY A 64 -11.05 49.82 22.48
N ARG A 65 -12.16 49.47 23.13
CA ARG A 65 -12.58 48.07 23.33
C ARG A 65 -12.95 47.43 21.99
N SER A 66 -13.75 48.10 21.16
CA SER A 66 -14.15 47.62 19.83
C SER A 66 -12.95 47.40 18.90
N GLN A 67 -11.97 48.30 18.91
CA GLN A 67 -10.74 48.18 18.13
C GLN A 67 -9.93 46.94 18.53
N ARG A 68 -9.61 46.80 19.83
CA ARG A 68 -8.86 45.64 20.35
C ARG A 68 -9.53 44.31 20.02
N GLU A 69 -10.85 44.26 20.15
CA GLU A 69 -11.62 43.06 19.85
C GLU A 69 -11.63 42.72 18.34
N ARG A 70 -11.66 43.74 17.47
CA ARG A 70 -11.52 43.53 16.02
C ARG A 70 -10.13 43.03 15.66
N GLU A 71 -9.08 43.63 16.22
CA GLU A 71 -7.70 43.21 16.01
C GLU A 71 -7.45 41.78 16.48
N ALA A 72 -7.90 41.42 17.69
CA ALA A 72 -7.80 40.06 18.20
C ALA A 72 -8.54 39.06 17.29
N SER A 73 -9.74 39.41 16.82
CA SER A 73 -10.52 38.58 15.90
C SER A 73 -9.88 38.43 14.51
N LEU A 74 -9.18 39.44 14.02
CA LEU A 74 -8.42 39.37 12.77
C LEU A 74 -7.20 38.48 12.92
N ARG A 75 -6.45 38.64 14.02
CA ARG A 75 -5.28 37.80 14.33
C ARG A 75 -5.67 36.33 14.41
N LEU A 76 -6.71 36.00 15.18
CA LEU A 76 -7.19 34.62 15.33
C LEU A 76 -7.61 33.99 14.00
N ARG A 77 -8.28 34.76 13.13
CA ARG A 77 -8.64 34.30 11.78
C ARG A 77 -7.40 34.04 10.91
N GLY A 78 -6.39 34.92 10.99
CA GLY A 78 -5.11 34.71 10.31
C GLY A 78 -4.37 33.45 10.78
N GLU A 79 -4.33 33.22 12.10
CA GLU A 79 -3.76 32.00 12.69
C GLU A 79 -4.53 30.74 12.25
N MET A 80 -5.87 30.79 12.25
CA MET A 80 -6.71 29.71 11.75
C MET A 80 -6.45 29.40 10.28
N ASP A 81 -6.38 30.43 9.43
CA ASP A 81 -6.08 30.28 8.01
C ASP A 81 -4.68 29.68 7.77
N ALA A 82 -3.68 30.11 8.55
CA ALA A 82 -2.33 29.55 8.49
C ALA A 82 -2.32 28.07 8.87
N LEU A 83 -2.98 27.71 9.98
CA LEU A 83 -3.10 26.33 10.44
C LEU A 83 -3.83 25.44 9.43
N MET A 84 -4.92 25.93 8.83
CA MET A 84 -5.64 25.20 7.78
C MET A 84 -4.75 24.94 6.55
N ARG A 85 -3.98 25.95 6.10
CA ARG A 85 -3.04 25.78 4.99
C ARG A 85 -1.92 24.79 5.33
N GLN A 86 -1.39 24.86 6.54
CA GLN A 86 -0.37 23.92 7.02
C GLN A 86 -0.91 22.49 7.04
N CYS A 87 -2.06 22.27 7.68
CA CYS A 87 -2.71 20.96 7.77
C CYS A 87 -2.99 20.37 6.38
N ASN A 88 -3.52 21.19 5.45
CA ASN A 88 -3.73 20.76 4.08
C ASN A 88 -2.42 20.37 3.36
N THR A 89 -1.34 21.14 3.59
CA THR A 89 -0.03 20.86 3.00
C THR A 89 0.54 19.55 3.54
N GLU A 90 0.49 19.35 4.85
CA GLU A 90 0.96 18.13 5.52
C GLU A 90 0.14 16.91 5.11
N MET A 91 -1.19 17.03 5.03
CA MET A 91 -2.08 15.95 4.58
C MET A 91 -1.75 15.52 3.14
N ASN A 92 -1.55 16.49 2.24
CA ASN A 92 -1.15 16.20 0.86
C ASN A 92 0.24 15.55 0.78
N ALA A 93 1.20 16.03 1.57
CA ALA A 93 2.52 15.42 1.65
C ALA A 93 2.45 13.97 2.14
N HIS A 94 1.68 13.71 3.21
CA HIS A 94 1.50 12.36 3.74
C HIS A 94 0.82 11.43 2.73
N ASN A 95 -0.22 11.91 2.05
CA ASN A 95 -0.90 11.16 0.99
C ASN A 95 0.06 10.80 -0.15
N ASN A 96 0.89 11.75 -0.59
CA ASN A 96 1.89 11.51 -1.64
C ASN A 96 2.93 10.47 -1.20
N THR A 97 3.45 10.58 0.03
CA THR A 97 4.40 9.59 0.57
C THR A 97 3.78 8.20 0.67
N ALA A 98 2.55 8.08 1.18
CA ALA A 98 1.86 6.81 1.31
C ALA A 98 1.60 6.16 -0.06
N ASN A 99 1.13 6.94 -1.04
CA ASN A 99 0.90 6.45 -2.40
C ASN A 99 2.19 6.01 -3.10
N ALA A 100 3.29 6.76 -2.93
CA ALA A 100 4.58 6.37 -3.47
C ALA A 100 5.09 5.06 -2.85
N ALA A 101 4.97 4.90 -1.53
CA ALA A 101 5.34 3.67 -0.85
C ALA A 101 4.48 2.47 -1.30
N LEU A 102 3.17 2.69 -1.46
CA LEU A 102 2.25 1.67 -1.96
C LEU A 102 2.59 1.26 -3.40
N GLN A 103 2.87 2.23 -4.28
CA GLN A 103 3.26 1.97 -5.67
C GLN A 103 4.54 1.14 -5.75
N THR A 104 5.56 1.49 -4.96
CA THR A 104 6.80 0.69 -4.85
C THR A 104 6.48 -0.74 -4.40
N ARG A 105 5.63 -0.90 -3.38
CA ARG A 105 5.26 -2.23 -2.88
C ARG A 105 4.53 -3.07 -3.91
N VAL A 106 3.63 -2.47 -4.69
CA VAL A 106 2.94 -3.13 -5.80
C VAL A 106 3.95 -3.61 -6.84
N GLN A 107 4.93 -2.79 -7.20
CA GLN A 107 5.98 -3.16 -8.16
C GLN A 107 6.83 -4.33 -7.64
N GLU A 108 7.28 -4.28 -6.39
CA GLU A 108 8.05 -5.37 -5.77
C GLU A 108 7.29 -6.70 -5.81
N LEU A 109 6.00 -6.69 -5.47
CA LEU A 109 5.15 -7.87 -5.49
C LEU A 109 4.93 -8.41 -6.90
N GLN A 110 4.75 -7.52 -7.88
CA GLN A 110 4.62 -7.91 -9.27
C GLN A 110 5.91 -8.54 -9.79
N ASP A 111 7.07 -7.98 -9.46
CA ASP A 111 8.37 -8.53 -9.84
C ASP A 111 8.61 -9.90 -9.18
N ALA A 112 8.29 -10.04 -7.89
CA ALA A 112 8.38 -11.31 -7.18
C ALA A 112 7.48 -12.37 -7.81
N LYS A 113 6.22 -12.04 -8.12
CA LYS A 113 5.28 -12.91 -8.82
C LYS A 113 5.83 -13.34 -10.18
N ASN A 114 6.31 -12.39 -10.99
CA ASN A 114 6.86 -12.67 -12.32
C ASN A 114 8.06 -13.63 -12.23
N LYS A 115 8.96 -13.42 -11.25
CA LYS A 115 10.10 -14.32 -11.00
C LYS A 115 9.62 -15.72 -10.60
N MET A 116 8.66 -15.83 -9.68
CA MET A 116 8.11 -17.13 -9.28
C MET A 116 7.44 -17.86 -10.44
N GLN A 117 6.69 -17.15 -11.28
CA GLN A 117 6.08 -17.73 -12.49
C GLN A 117 7.15 -18.22 -13.47
N ALA A 118 8.21 -17.44 -13.70
CA ALA A 118 9.33 -17.85 -14.55
C ALA A 118 10.05 -19.10 -14.00
N HIS A 119 10.29 -19.16 -12.68
CA HIS A 119 10.86 -20.33 -12.03
C HIS A 119 9.96 -21.55 -12.16
N LEU A 120 8.65 -21.41 -11.94
CA LEU A 120 7.69 -22.49 -12.12
C LEU A 120 7.74 -23.05 -13.55
N GLN A 121 7.72 -22.19 -14.57
CA GLN A 121 7.80 -22.64 -15.96
C GLN A 121 9.11 -23.37 -16.26
N LYS A 122 10.23 -22.89 -15.71
CA LYS A 122 11.53 -23.54 -15.84
C LYS A 122 11.53 -24.93 -15.20
N THR A 123 11.08 -25.04 -13.94
CA THR A 123 11.00 -26.33 -13.23
C THR A 123 10.07 -27.31 -13.94
N LEU A 124 8.90 -26.87 -14.43
CA LEU A 124 8.01 -27.73 -15.22
C LEU A 124 8.67 -28.23 -16.51
N SER A 125 9.45 -27.38 -17.18
CA SER A 125 10.20 -27.77 -18.38
C SER A 125 11.30 -28.79 -18.06
N GLU A 126 12.03 -28.59 -16.96
CA GLU A 126 13.04 -29.53 -16.47
C GLU A 126 12.44 -30.90 -16.09
N ILE A 127 11.28 -30.91 -15.43
CA ILE A 127 10.55 -32.16 -15.12
C ILE A 127 10.17 -32.88 -16.40
N LYS A 128 9.59 -32.16 -17.39
CA LYS A 128 9.19 -32.76 -18.67
C LYS A 128 10.38 -33.36 -19.42
N GLU A 129 11.53 -32.67 -19.43
CA GLU A 129 12.74 -33.19 -20.04
C GLU A 129 13.26 -34.43 -19.29
N MET A 130 13.21 -34.41 -17.95
CA MET A 130 13.59 -35.56 -17.14
C MET A 130 12.72 -36.79 -17.43
N ASP A 131 11.40 -36.61 -17.55
CA ASP A 131 10.47 -37.68 -17.91
C ASP A 131 10.77 -38.25 -19.30
N ARG A 132 11.11 -37.38 -20.27
CA ARG A 132 11.55 -37.81 -21.60
C ARG A 132 12.82 -38.66 -21.52
N VAL A 133 13.83 -38.23 -20.76
CA VAL A 133 15.08 -38.98 -20.56
C VAL A 133 14.81 -40.34 -19.91
N ILE A 134 13.98 -40.39 -18.88
CA ILE A 134 13.59 -41.65 -18.22
C ILE A 134 12.90 -42.59 -19.23
N MET A 135 11.99 -42.07 -20.05
CA MET A 135 11.32 -42.87 -21.08
C MET A 135 12.32 -43.43 -22.11
N MET A 136 13.26 -42.61 -22.56
CA MET A 136 14.31 -43.05 -23.50
C MET A 136 15.22 -44.12 -22.90
N LEU A 137 15.63 -43.97 -21.63
CA LEU A 137 16.43 -44.98 -20.93
C LEU A 137 15.68 -46.31 -20.79
N ARG A 138 14.39 -46.28 -20.40
CA ARG A 138 13.56 -47.50 -20.33
C ARG A 138 13.45 -48.20 -21.68
N LYS A 139 13.28 -47.42 -22.76
CA LYS A 139 13.25 -47.97 -24.11
C LYS A 139 14.60 -48.60 -24.48
N ALA A 140 15.71 -47.93 -24.21
CA ALA A 140 17.06 -48.44 -24.48
C ALA A 140 17.36 -49.76 -23.73
N ILE A 141 16.91 -49.87 -22.47
CA ILE A 141 16.99 -51.12 -21.70
C ILE A 141 16.20 -52.23 -22.41
N CYS A 142 14.93 -51.98 -22.75
CA CYS A 142 14.07 -52.95 -23.45
C CYS A 142 14.67 -53.40 -24.79
N ASP A 143 15.17 -52.45 -25.60
CA ASP A 143 15.79 -52.72 -26.90
C ASP A 143 17.07 -53.60 -26.77
N LYS A 144 17.76 -53.56 -25.62
CA LYS A 144 18.95 -54.37 -25.32
C LYS A 144 18.64 -55.72 -24.67
N GLU A 145 17.54 -55.83 -23.93
CA GLU A 145 17.14 -57.07 -23.24
C GLU A 145 16.85 -58.22 -24.21
N LEU A 146 16.16 -57.96 -25.32
CA LEU A 146 15.86 -58.98 -26.33
C LEU A 146 17.11 -59.60 -26.97
N PRO A 147 18.06 -58.82 -27.53
CA PRO A 147 19.28 -59.38 -28.10
C PRO A 147 20.20 -60.00 -27.05
N LEU A 148 20.14 -59.57 -25.77
CA LEU A 148 20.82 -60.25 -24.67
C LEU A 148 20.23 -61.65 -24.43
N LYS A 149 18.90 -61.77 -24.33
CA LYS A 149 18.22 -63.06 -24.18
C LYS A 149 18.57 -64.03 -25.32
N VAL A 150 18.58 -63.53 -26.56
CA VAL A 150 18.98 -64.35 -27.72
C VAL A 150 20.42 -64.85 -27.59
N ALA A 151 21.36 -63.98 -27.17
CA ALA A 151 22.75 -64.38 -26.98
C ALA A 151 22.90 -65.40 -25.84
N GLN A 152 22.23 -65.19 -24.69
CA GLN A 152 22.20 -66.12 -23.56
C GLN A 152 21.62 -67.49 -23.97
N THR A 153 20.46 -67.53 -24.64
CA THR A 153 19.86 -68.78 -25.13
C THR A 153 20.77 -69.48 -26.16
N ARG A 154 21.42 -68.74 -27.06
CA ARG A 154 22.37 -69.31 -28.02
C ARG A 154 23.59 -69.93 -27.37
N LEU A 155 24.05 -69.38 -26.24
CA LEU A 155 25.16 -69.94 -25.47
C LEU A 155 24.70 -71.17 -24.69
N GLU A 156 23.52 -71.11 -24.05
CA GLU A 156 22.91 -72.23 -23.33
C GLU A 156 22.67 -73.44 -24.24
N GLU A 157 22.14 -73.27 -25.45
CA GLU A 157 21.96 -74.40 -26.38
C GLU A 157 23.31 -75.00 -26.82
N ARG A 158 24.38 -74.20 -26.89
CA ARG A 158 25.73 -74.70 -27.22
C ARG A 158 26.35 -75.49 -26.06
N THR A 159 26.01 -75.20 -24.80
CA THR A 159 26.51 -75.99 -23.66
C THR A 159 25.88 -77.38 -23.57
N ARG A 160 24.85 -77.67 -24.37
CA ARG A 160 24.19 -78.99 -24.46
C ARG A 160 24.84 -79.95 -25.47
N ARG A 161 25.90 -79.54 -26.17
CA ARG A 161 26.66 -80.46 -27.05
C ARG A 161 27.26 -81.59 -26.21
N ILE A 162 27.31 -82.81 -26.77
CA ILE A 162 27.75 -84.03 -26.07
C ILE A 162 29.17 -84.43 -26.47
N ASP A 163 29.90 -85.06 -25.55
CA ASP A 163 31.25 -85.61 -25.76
C ASP A 163 32.22 -84.62 -26.43
N VAL A 164 32.90 -85.05 -27.50
CA VAL A 164 33.88 -84.25 -28.24
C VAL A 164 33.26 -83.05 -28.96
N GLU A 165 31.94 -83.08 -29.19
CA GLU A 165 31.21 -81.97 -29.81
C GLU A 165 30.98 -80.82 -28.83
N LEU A 166 31.19 -80.99 -27.51
CA LEU A 166 31.30 -79.88 -26.55
C LEU A 166 32.62 -79.13 -26.72
N CYS A 167 32.83 -78.69 -27.96
CA CYS A 167 33.97 -77.94 -28.41
C CYS A 167 33.78 -76.49 -28.03
N ASN A 168 34.77 -75.93 -27.34
CA ASN A 168 34.82 -74.53 -26.99
C ASN A 168 35.34 -73.72 -28.18
N ASP A 169 34.53 -73.68 -29.23
CA ASP A 169 34.88 -73.06 -30.51
C ASP A 169 34.95 -71.51 -30.39
N PRO A 170 35.54 -70.81 -31.37
CA PRO A 170 35.65 -69.34 -31.34
C PRO A 170 34.30 -68.60 -31.23
N SER A 171 33.20 -69.25 -31.63
CA SER A 171 31.85 -68.70 -31.48
C SER A 171 31.38 -68.75 -30.03
N MET A 172 31.85 -69.72 -29.25
CA MET A 172 31.54 -69.95 -27.83
C MET A 172 32.49 -69.18 -26.89
N GLN A 173 33.81 -69.37 -26.99
CA GLN A 173 34.76 -69.10 -25.88
C GLN A 173 35.30 -67.67 -25.73
N GLY A 174 35.13 -66.75 -26.69
CA GLY A 174 35.89 -65.50 -26.51
C GLY A 174 35.98 -64.46 -27.61
N SER A 175 35.18 -64.53 -28.68
CA SER A 175 35.15 -63.41 -29.65
C SER A 175 33.76 -62.89 -29.96
N ALA A 176 32.74 -63.75 -29.97
CA ALA A 176 31.38 -63.37 -30.33
C ALA A 176 30.42 -63.40 -29.13
N LEU A 177 29.99 -64.57 -28.65
CA LEU A 177 28.81 -64.67 -27.77
C LEU A 177 29.05 -64.29 -26.29
N GLU A 178 30.07 -64.82 -25.63
CA GLU A 178 30.36 -64.48 -24.22
C GLU A 178 30.69 -62.99 -24.04
N ASN A 179 31.51 -62.43 -24.94
CA ASN A 179 31.82 -60.99 -24.96
C ASN A 179 30.59 -60.12 -25.25
N ASP A 180 29.73 -60.56 -26.17
CA ASP A 180 28.48 -59.85 -26.52
C ASP A 180 27.48 -59.85 -25.35
N ILE A 181 27.34 -60.97 -24.65
CA ILE A 181 26.55 -61.08 -23.40
C ILE A 181 27.11 -60.12 -22.35
N ALA A 182 28.39 -60.23 -22.02
CA ALA A 182 29.03 -59.40 -20.99
C ALA A 182 29.00 -57.89 -21.33
N THR A 183 29.00 -57.53 -22.61
CA THR A 183 28.88 -56.14 -23.06
C THR A 183 27.45 -55.63 -22.91
N LYS A 184 26.46 -56.42 -23.30
CA LYS A 184 25.03 -56.07 -23.18
C LYS A 184 24.59 -56.00 -21.72
N GLU A 185 25.01 -56.94 -20.88
CA GLU A 185 24.74 -56.94 -19.44
C GLU A 185 25.30 -55.69 -18.77
N ARG A 186 26.59 -55.36 -19.01
CA ARG A 186 27.18 -54.12 -18.50
C ARG A 186 26.45 -52.88 -18.99
N SER A 187 26.05 -52.82 -20.26
CA SER A 187 25.32 -51.67 -20.80
C SER A 187 23.94 -51.51 -20.17
N ILE A 188 23.19 -52.59 -19.99
CA ILE A 188 21.88 -52.59 -19.32
C ILE A 188 22.03 -52.18 -17.84
N GLU A 189 23.08 -52.64 -17.16
CA GLU A 189 23.35 -52.26 -15.77
C GLU A 189 23.61 -50.76 -15.63
N ILE A 190 24.40 -50.17 -16.54
CA ILE A 190 24.67 -48.72 -16.57
C ILE A 190 23.38 -47.92 -16.78
N ASP A 191 22.54 -48.33 -17.74
CA ASP A 191 21.28 -47.64 -18.02
C ASP A 191 20.29 -47.77 -16.85
N ASN A 192 20.22 -48.95 -16.22
CA ASN A 192 19.39 -49.18 -15.03
C ASN A 192 19.83 -48.32 -13.86
N ARG A 193 21.14 -48.27 -13.58
CA ARG A 193 21.71 -47.42 -12.54
C ARG A 193 21.39 -45.94 -12.81
N SER A 194 21.52 -45.50 -14.06
CA SER A 194 21.21 -44.13 -14.46
C SER A 194 19.71 -43.82 -14.29
N CYS A 195 18.82 -44.71 -14.73
CA CYS A 195 17.38 -44.55 -14.58
C CYS A 195 16.94 -44.51 -13.10
N LEU A 196 17.53 -45.35 -12.24
CA LEU A 196 17.27 -45.35 -10.80
C LEU A 196 17.78 -44.07 -10.12
N GLY A 197 18.93 -43.56 -10.56
CA GLY A 197 19.47 -42.27 -10.10
C GLY A 197 18.51 -41.11 -10.36
N LEU A 198 17.98 -41.02 -11.58
CA LEU A 198 17.02 -39.97 -11.98
C LEU A 198 15.68 -40.07 -11.24
N ARG A 199 15.24 -41.27 -10.83
CA ARG A 199 14.02 -41.41 -10.02
C ARG A 199 14.21 -40.89 -8.59
N LYS A 200 15.36 -41.12 -7.97
CA LYS A 200 15.61 -40.67 -6.58
C LYS A 200 15.57 -39.16 -6.45
N THR A 201 16.11 -38.43 -7.43
CA THR A 201 16.07 -36.96 -7.47
C THR A 201 14.66 -36.41 -7.73
N ASN A 202 13.80 -37.14 -8.43
CA ASN A 202 12.44 -36.71 -8.79
C ASN A 202 11.35 -37.05 -7.75
N THR A 203 11.70 -37.64 -6.60
CA THR A 203 10.73 -38.01 -5.55
C THR A 203 10.04 -36.82 -4.87
N TYR A 204 10.50 -35.59 -5.11
CA TYR A 204 9.89 -34.37 -4.56
C TYR A 204 8.70 -33.83 -5.37
N SER A 205 8.40 -34.37 -6.56
CA SER A 205 7.32 -33.86 -7.43
C SER A 205 5.93 -34.48 -7.14
N THR A 206 5.84 -35.63 -6.47
CA THR A 206 4.56 -36.35 -6.26
C THR A 206 3.74 -35.91 -5.04
N LYS A 207 4.12 -34.83 -4.35
CA LYS A 207 3.37 -34.29 -3.19
C LYS A 207 2.93 -32.83 -3.35
N LEU A 208 2.43 -32.45 -4.53
CA LEU A 208 1.59 -31.25 -4.64
C LEU A 208 0.12 -31.68 -4.51
N PRO A 209 -0.58 -31.34 -3.41
CA PRO A 209 -2.00 -31.58 -3.31
C PRO A 209 -2.71 -30.71 -4.36
N MET A 210 -3.56 -31.34 -5.19
CA MET A 210 -4.57 -30.61 -5.96
C MET A 210 -5.43 -29.82 -4.97
N VAL A 211 -5.30 -28.50 -4.98
CA VAL A 211 -6.18 -27.60 -4.24
C VAL A 211 -7.49 -27.51 -5.04
N ALA A 212 -8.58 -27.88 -4.38
CA ALA A 212 -9.97 -27.80 -4.87
C ALA A 212 -10.46 -26.35 -4.98
#